data_AF-F0HKM3-F1
#
_entry.id   AF-F0HKM3-F1
#
_cell.length_a   1.000
_cell.length_b   1.000
_cell.length_c   1.000
_cell.angle_alpha   90.00
_cell.angle_beta   90.00
_cell.angle_gamma   90.00
#
_symmetry.space_group_name_H-M   'P 1'
#
loop_
_entity.id
_entity.type
_entity.pdbx_description
1 polymer ?
#
loop_
_entity_poly.entity_id
_entity_poly.type
_entity_poly.pdbx_seq_one_letter_code
_entity_poly.pdbx_strand_id
1 'polypeptide(L)'
;MRESTTTGMISLDGPGGLVYEVGAITYLVREDESFRYTFVPNWPVIDLLEPPLFQGVPGYDLSLRKTEYVRENVTPTFVSERAPSESREGLWQLLDACGMEYLDKIEWLIRTDTRYIGDGLYVRPFEEREVGADVDVADAIAGAANSEQAARAVLSALCRGDALFLNGEPIADSERKVLHDVLLSMYEKAYRAREEKRISGVRAAAERGAYKGRKRKPMDELVLREVVSSYEARELDAEEAAARLGVSVSTFFRRLKELRLQG
;
A
#
# COMPACT_ATOMS: atom_id res chain seq x y z
N MET A 1 -23.00 10.33 24.65
CA MET A 1 -21.65 9.73 24.76
C MET A 1 -21.02 9.87 23.39
N ARG A 2 -19.95 10.65 23.27
CA ARG A 2 -19.24 10.76 21.99
C ARG A 2 -18.41 9.49 21.79
N GLU A 3 -18.40 9.01 20.55
CA GLU A 3 -17.61 7.86 20.14
C GLU A 3 -16.81 8.27 18.91
N SER A 4 -15.56 7.84 18.83
CA SER A 4 -14.75 7.94 17.60
C SER A 4 -14.63 6.54 17.00
N THR A 5 -14.80 6.45 15.69
CA THR A 5 -14.73 5.18 14.96
C THR A 5 -13.81 5.32 13.77
N THR A 6 -12.90 4.37 13.64
CA THR A 6 -11.96 4.27 12.52
C THR A 6 -12.04 2.87 11.94
N THR A 7 -12.17 2.76 10.62
CA THR A 7 -12.26 1.47 9.91
C THR A 7 -11.16 1.36 8.88
N GLY A 8 -10.52 0.20 8.82
CA GLY A 8 -9.54 -0.15 7.81
C GLY A 8 -9.84 -1.51 7.17
N MET A 9 -9.27 -1.74 5.99
CA MET A 9 -9.35 -3.01 5.28
C MET A 9 -8.06 -3.80 5.46
N ILE A 10 -8.11 -4.93 6.18
CA ILE A 10 -6.99 -5.87 6.25
C ILE A 10 -6.79 -6.47 4.87
N SER A 11 -5.60 -6.29 4.32
CA SER A 11 -5.25 -6.64 2.95
C SER A 11 -3.98 -7.50 2.89
N LEU A 12 -3.84 -8.25 1.80
CA LEU A 12 -2.70 -9.11 1.53
C LEU A 12 -2.25 -8.96 0.07
N ASP A 13 -0.97 -8.74 -0.16
CA ASP A 13 -0.40 -8.67 -1.51
C ASP A 13 -0.24 -10.07 -2.10
N GLY A 14 -0.79 -10.25 -3.29
CA GLY A 14 -0.78 -11.49 -4.05
C GLY A 14 0.10 -11.47 -5.30
N PRO A 15 0.16 -12.60 -6.04
CA PRO A 15 0.91 -12.69 -7.28
C PRO A 15 0.49 -11.64 -8.32
N GLY A 16 1.47 -11.13 -9.06
CA GLY A 16 1.23 -10.20 -10.16
C GLY A 16 0.56 -8.88 -9.77
N GLY A 17 0.68 -8.45 -8.51
CA GLY A 17 0.13 -7.20 -8.00
C GLY A 17 -1.38 -7.23 -7.74
N LEU A 18 -1.93 -8.43 -7.51
CA LEU A 18 -3.27 -8.59 -6.94
C LEU A 18 -3.25 -8.24 -5.46
N VAL A 19 -4.38 -7.76 -4.93
CA VAL A 19 -4.54 -7.44 -3.51
C VAL A 19 -5.82 -8.11 -3.02
N TYR A 20 -5.68 -8.96 -2.02
CA TYR A 20 -6.80 -9.68 -1.39
C TYR A 20 -7.32 -8.89 -0.20
N GLU A 21 -8.61 -8.57 -0.18
CA GLU A 21 -9.31 -7.90 0.91
C GLU A 21 -9.81 -8.92 1.93
N VAL A 22 -8.97 -9.21 2.93
CA VAL A 22 -9.20 -10.28 3.92
C VAL A 22 -10.37 -9.96 4.85
N GLY A 23 -10.61 -8.69 5.15
CA GLY A 23 -11.76 -8.27 5.95
C GLY A 23 -11.59 -6.88 6.57
N ALA A 24 -12.70 -6.32 7.02
CA ALA A 24 -12.71 -4.99 7.64
C ALA A 24 -12.39 -5.10 9.13
N ILE A 25 -11.55 -4.19 9.64
CA ILE A 25 -11.31 -4.01 11.07
C ILE A 25 -11.75 -2.61 11.47
N THR A 26 -12.64 -2.54 12.45
CA THR A 26 -13.17 -1.31 13.02
C THR A 26 -12.69 -1.15 14.45
N TYR A 27 -12.14 0.01 14.77
CA TYR A 27 -11.79 0.44 16.11
C TYR A 27 -12.75 1.53 16.56
N LEU A 28 -13.42 1.29 17.68
CA LEU A 28 -14.30 2.26 18.34
C LEU A 28 -13.72 2.58 19.70
N VAL A 29 -13.57 3.87 20.00
CA VAL A 29 -13.16 4.39 21.31
C VAL A 29 -14.21 5.36 21.84
N ARG A 30 -14.49 5.25 23.14
CA ARG A 30 -15.47 6.06 23.86
C ARG A 30 -14.79 7.09 24.76
N GLU A 31 -15.57 8.07 25.21
CA GLU A 31 -15.10 9.12 26.13
C GLU A 31 -14.55 8.59 27.47
N ASP A 32 -14.98 7.41 27.91
CA ASP A 32 -14.50 6.75 29.14
C ASP A 32 -13.24 5.90 28.91
N GLU A 33 -12.56 6.08 27.77
CA GLU A 33 -11.39 5.32 27.31
C GLU A 33 -11.66 3.83 27.05
N SER A 34 -12.91 3.36 27.23
CA SER A 34 -13.28 2.02 26.80
C SER A 34 -13.25 1.94 25.28
N PHE A 35 -12.83 0.78 24.77
CA PHE A 35 -12.68 0.58 23.34
C PHE A 35 -13.09 -0.81 22.89
N ARG A 36 -13.40 -0.91 21.61
CA ARG A 36 -13.84 -2.14 20.95
C ARG A 36 -13.18 -2.28 19.58
N TYR A 37 -12.62 -3.45 19.32
CA TYR A 37 -12.28 -3.88 17.97
C TYR A 37 -13.35 -4.84 17.45
N THR A 38 -13.81 -4.60 16.23
CA THR A 38 -14.66 -5.52 15.47
C THR A 38 -13.96 -5.88 14.19
N PHE A 39 -13.67 -7.17 13.99
CA PHE A 39 -13.16 -7.69 12.72
C PHE A 39 -14.27 -8.46 12.00
N VAL A 40 -14.59 -8.03 10.78
CA VAL A 40 -15.57 -8.66 9.88
C VAL A 40 -14.79 -9.35 8.76
N PRO A 41 -14.66 -10.69 8.79
CA PRO A 41 -13.92 -11.43 7.77
C PRO A 41 -14.65 -11.44 6.43
N ASN A 42 -13.88 -11.40 5.34
CA ASN A 42 -14.37 -11.58 3.99
C ASN A 42 -14.19 -13.04 3.58
N TRP A 43 -15.14 -13.90 3.96
CA TRP A 43 -15.06 -15.35 3.69
C TRP A 43 -14.90 -15.71 2.21
N PRO A 44 -15.63 -15.07 1.26
CA PRO A 44 -15.43 -15.32 -0.17
C PRO A 44 -14.01 -15.05 -0.69
N VAL A 45 -13.21 -14.25 0.02
CA VAL A 45 -11.80 -13.98 -0.28
C VAL A 45 -10.87 -14.89 0.50
N ILE A 46 -11.13 -15.06 1.81
CA ILE A 46 -10.34 -15.94 2.68
C ILE A 46 -10.31 -17.37 2.11
N ASP A 47 -11.42 -17.86 1.58
CA ASP A 47 -11.53 -19.20 0.99
C ASP A 47 -10.77 -19.35 -0.35
N LEU A 48 -10.26 -18.25 -0.93
CA LEU A 48 -9.37 -18.28 -2.09
C LEU A 48 -7.91 -18.49 -1.70
N LEU A 49 -7.55 -18.15 -0.46
CA LEU A 49 -6.17 -18.06 0.01
C LEU A 49 -5.68 -19.38 0.59
N GLU A 50 -4.41 -19.70 0.32
CA GLU A 50 -3.77 -20.94 0.75
C GLU A 50 -2.40 -20.67 1.38
N PRO A 51 -1.88 -21.55 2.26
CA PRO A 51 -0.51 -21.48 2.71
C PRO A 51 0.50 -21.61 1.55
N PRO A 52 1.68 -20.96 1.63
CA PRO A 52 2.15 -20.12 2.73
C PRO A 52 1.64 -18.67 2.67
N LEU A 53 0.87 -18.30 1.64
CA LEU A 53 0.44 -16.92 1.39
C LEU A 53 -0.41 -16.37 2.53
N PHE A 54 -1.33 -17.19 3.07
CA PHE A 54 -2.18 -16.82 4.19
C PHE A 54 -2.24 -17.96 5.22
N GLN A 55 -2.14 -17.61 6.50
CA GLN A 55 -2.18 -18.55 7.63
C GLN A 55 -3.20 -18.15 8.70
N GLY A 56 -4.01 -17.13 8.42
CA GLY A 56 -4.95 -16.52 9.36
C GLY A 56 -4.59 -15.08 9.73
N VAL A 57 -5.42 -14.48 10.57
CA VAL A 57 -5.20 -13.12 11.12
C VAL A 57 -4.83 -13.25 12.60
N PRO A 58 -3.63 -12.80 13.04
CA PRO A 58 -3.19 -12.94 14.42
C PRO A 58 -4.18 -12.39 15.45
N GLY A 59 -4.49 -13.18 16.47
CA GLY A 59 -5.45 -12.82 17.53
C GLY A 59 -6.90 -13.17 17.24
N TYR A 60 -7.20 -13.76 16.08
CA TYR A 60 -8.53 -14.24 15.69
C TYR A 60 -8.50 -15.72 15.30
N ASP A 61 -9.39 -16.51 15.89
CA ASP A 61 -9.57 -17.91 15.54
C ASP A 61 -10.56 -18.06 14.37
N LEU A 62 -10.03 -18.03 13.15
CA LEU A 62 -10.81 -18.12 11.92
C LEU A 62 -11.44 -19.50 11.69
N SER A 63 -11.02 -20.55 12.42
CA SER A 63 -11.64 -21.87 12.33
C SER A 63 -13.11 -21.85 12.76
N LEU A 64 -13.49 -20.88 13.60
CA LEU A 64 -14.86 -20.69 14.09
C LEU A 64 -15.82 -20.12 13.05
N ARG A 65 -15.33 -19.64 11.89
CA ARG A 65 -16.16 -19.14 10.78
C ARG A 65 -17.22 -18.10 11.20
N LYS A 66 -16.87 -17.20 12.12
CA LYS A 66 -17.83 -16.19 12.60
C LYS A 66 -18.07 -15.09 11.56
N THR A 67 -19.26 -14.51 11.59
CA THR A 67 -19.58 -13.29 10.82
C THR A 67 -18.81 -12.08 11.32
N GLU A 68 -18.54 -12.02 12.63
CA GLU A 68 -17.72 -10.98 13.24
C GLU A 68 -16.95 -11.52 14.46
N TYR A 69 -15.81 -10.88 14.72
CA TYR A 69 -14.97 -11.14 15.88
C TYR A 69 -14.80 -9.86 16.69
N VAL A 70 -15.34 -9.86 17.90
CA VAL A 70 -15.30 -8.70 18.80
C VAL A 70 -14.23 -8.89 19.86
N ARG A 71 -13.52 -7.81 20.18
CA ARG A 71 -12.63 -7.66 21.34
C ARG A 71 -12.98 -6.38 22.08
N GLU A 72 -13.39 -6.50 23.33
CA GLU A 72 -13.68 -5.35 24.19
C GLU A 72 -12.51 -5.12 25.14
N ASN A 73 -12.01 -3.88 25.17
CA ASN A 73 -10.90 -3.44 26.03
C ASN A 73 -9.63 -4.30 25.93
N VAL A 74 -9.47 -5.03 24.82
CA VAL A 74 -8.29 -5.86 24.53
C VAL A 74 -7.85 -5.57 23.11
N THR A 75 -6.58 -5.19 22.94
CA THR A 75 -6.00 -4.99 21.61
C THR A 75 -5.68 -6.36 20.99
N PRO A 76 -6.19 -6.70 19.79
CA PRO A 76 -5.88 -7.96 19.14
C PRO A 76 -4.41 -8.03 18.74
N THR A 77 -3.83 -9.24 18.73
CA THR A 77 -2.42 -9.49 18.37
C THR A 77 -2.04 -8.85 17.04
N PHE A 78 -2.91 -8.94 16.03
CA PHE A 78 -2.72 -8.28 14.73
C PHE A 78 -2.34 -6.79 14.86
N VAL A 79 -3.05 -6.05 15.72
CA VAL A 79 -2.81 -4.62 15.91
C VAL A 79 -1.59 -4.39 16.80
N SER A 80 -1.45 -5.11 17.91
CA SER A 80 -0.37 -4.87 18.87
C SER A 80 1.04 -5.14 18.32
N GLU A 81 1.18 -6.03 17.35
CA GLU A 81 2.46 -6.35 16.71
C GLU A 81 2.88 -5.33 15.64
N ARG A 82 1.99 -4.42 15.24
CA ARG A 82 2.20 -3.49 14.12
C ARG A 82 2.07 -2.01 14.51
N ALA A 83 1.22 -1.71 15.50
CA ALA A 83 1.05 -0.36 16.02
C ALA A 83 1.92 -0.14 17.27
N PRO A 84 2.44 1.08 17.50
CA PRO A 84 3.20 1.40 18.70
C PRO A 84 2.32 1.29 19.96
N SER A 85 2.96 1.02 21.10
CA SER A 85 2.31 1.13 22.40
C SER A 85 2.14 2.60 22.80
N GLU A 86 1.11 2.89 23.58
CA GLU A 86 0.85 4.25 24.12
C GLU A 86 1.98 4.71 25.08
N SER A 87 2.66 3.75 25.72
CA SER A 87 3.79 4.00 26.62
C SER A 87 5.13 4.15 25.90
N ARG A 88 5.18 4.14 24.57
CA ARG A 88 6.43 4.17 23.81
C ARG A 88 7.14 5.51 23.95
N GLU A 89 8.42 5.47 24.31
CA GLU A 89 9.28 6.65 24.25
C GLU A 89 9.41 7.13 22.79
N GLY A 90 9.20 8.42 22.58
CA GLY A 90 9.26 9.03 21.25
C GLY A 90 7.98 8.91 20.41
N LEU A 91 6.85 8.49 21.01
CA LEU A 91 5.58 8.33 20.30
C LEU A 91 5.14 9.62 19.59
N TRP A 92 5.23 10.77 20.25
CA TRP A 92 4.78 12.04 19.68
C TRP A 92 5.54 12.45 18.42
N GLN A 93 6.85 12.20 18.34
CA GLN A 93 7.63 12.45 17.13
C GLN A 93 7.20 11.54 15.97
N LEU A 94 6.81 10.30 16.27
CA LEU A 94 6.28 9.37 15.26
C LEU A 94 4.91 9.81 14.75
N LEU A 95 4.03 10.23 15.65
CA LEU A 95 2.70 10.71 15.29
C LEU A 95 2.80 11.99 14.43
N ASP A 96 3.65 12.94 14.82
CA ASP A 96 3.89 14.19 14.08
C ASP A 96 4.42 13.90 12.66
N ALA A 97 5.38 12.97 12.52
CA ALA A 97 5.91 12.56 11.21
C ALA A 97 4.85 11.96 10.27
N CYS A 98 3.75 11.44 10.81
CA CYS A 98 2.62 10.88 10.07
C CYS A 98 1.38 11.80 10.07
N GLY A 99 1.50 13.02 10.59
CA GLY A 99 0.42 14.01 10.66
C GLY A 99 -0.76 13.57 11.54
N MET A 100 -0.47 12.88 12.65
CA MET A 100 -1.46 12.38 13.60
C MET A 100 -1.37 13.17 14.92
N GLU A 101 -2.50 13.64 15.43
CA GLU A 101 -2.57 14.40 16.70
C GLU A 101 -2.72 13.49 17.93
N TYR A 102 -3.18 12.26 17.73
CA TYR A 102 -3.33 11.24 18.74
C TYR A 102 -3.12 9.85 18.12
N LEU A 103 -2.85 8.84 18.95
CA LEU A 103 -2.66 7.46 18.49
C LEU A 103 -4.02 6.78 18.29
N ASP A 104 -4.54 6.83 17.06
CA ASP A 104 -5.49 5.83 16.58
C ASP A 104 -4.71 4.68 15.92
N LYS A 105 -4.82 3.48 16.47
CA LYS A 105 -4.01 2.34 16.02
C LYS A 105 -4.42 1.85 14.63
N ILE A 106 -5.66 2.03 14.19
CA ILE A 106 -6.07 1.66 12.82
C ILE A 106 -5.58 2.72 11.84
N GLU A 107 -5.74 4.00 12.16
CA GLU A 107 -5.22 5.09 11.31
C GLU A 107 -3.69 5.01 11.17
N TRP A 108 -2.98 4.67 12.25
CA TRP A 108 -1.54 4.41 12.20
C TRP A 108 -1.20 3.34 11.16
N LEU A 109 -1.93 2.22 11.16
CA LEU A 109 -1.70 1.11 10.23
C LEU A 109 -2.06 1.47 8.78
N ILE A 110 -2.97 2.42 8.57
CA ILE A 110 -3.35 2.93 7.25
C ILE A 110 -2.27 3.88 6.71
N ARG A 111 -1.72 4.74 7.57
CA ARG A 111 -0.77 5.80 7.17
C ARG A 111 0.68 5.34 7.05
N THR A 112 1.01 4.19 7.59
CA THR A 112 2.39 3.71 7.67
C THR A 112 2.56 2.35 7.01
N ASP A 113 3.75 2.10 6.47
CA ASP A 113 4.10 0.81 5.88
C ASP A 113 4.47 -0.25 6.93
N THR A 114 4.02 -0.11 8.19
CA THR A 114 4.32 -1.10 9.24
C THR A 114 3.72 -2.45 8.89
N ARG A 115 4.58 -3.45 8.75
CA ARG A 115 4.22 -4.85 8.49
C ARG A 115 4.90 -5.75 9.51
N TYR A 116 4.21 -6.80 9.91
CA TYR A 116 4.82 -7.87 10.71
C TYR A 116 5.62 -8.80 9.77
N ILE A 117 6.77 -9.30 10.22
CA ILE A 117 7.63 -10.15 9.37
C ILE A 117 7.01 -11.54 9.15
N GLY A 118 6.20 -12.02 10.11
CA GLY A 118 5.65 -13.37 10.10
C GLY A 118 4.43 -13.58 9.19
N ASP A 119 3.85 -12.52 8.65
CA ASP A 119 2.76 -12.61 7.67
C ASP A 119 2.81 -11.44 6.66
N GLY A 120 2.03 -11.53 5.58
CA GLY A 120 1.98 -10.49 4.54
C GLY A 120 0.91 -9.42 4.75
N LEU A 121 0.26 -9.37 5.91
CA LEU A 121 -0.95 -8.57 6.13
C LEU A 121 -0.62 -7.11 6.48
N TYR A 122 -1.43 -6.20 5.93
CA TYR A 122 -1.38 -4.77 6.20
C TYR A 122 -2.79 -4.17 6.18
N VAL A 123 -2.93 -2.89 6.56
CA VAL A 123 -4.24 -2.21 6.57
C VAL A 123 -4.26 -1.13 5.50
N ARG A 124 -5.34 -1.08 4.73
CA ARG A 124 -5.63 -0.02 3.76
C ARG A 124 -6.80 0.85 4.25
N PRO A 125 -6.96 2.07 3.73
CA PRO A 125 -8.20 2.83 3.93
C PRO A 125 -9.40 1.95 3.57
N PHE A 126 -10.42 1.98 4.42
CA PHE A 126 -11.67 1.30 4.11
C PHE A 126 -12.46 2.11 3.09
N GLU A 127 -12.84 1.46 2.00
CA GLU A 127 -13.71 2.02 0.97
C GLU A 127 -15.08 1.35 1.11
N GLU A 128 -16.12 2.16 1.38
CA GLU A 128 -17.49 1.64 1.37
C GLU A 128 -17.81 1.11 -0.03
N ARG A 129 -18.36 -0.10 -0.09
CA ARG A 129 -18.77 -0.68 -1.36
C ARG A 129 -20.11 -0.11 -1.77
N GLU A 130 -20.21 0.32 -3.01
CA GLU A 130 -21.52 0.55 -3.62
C GLU A 130 -22.28 -0.78 -3.68
N VAL A 131 -23.45 -0.79 -3.04
CA VAL A 131 -24.36 -1.93 -3.09
C VAL A 131 -24.79 -2.14 -4.54
N GLY A 132 -24.48 -3.32 -5.11
CA GLY A 132 -24.78 -3.65 -6.50
C GLY A 132 -23.66 -3.37 -7.51
N ALA A 133 -22.42 -3.14 -7.06
CA ALA A 133 -21.22 -3.16 -7.91
C ALA A 133 -20.87 -4.60 -8.34
N ASP A 134 -21.84 -5.26 -8.94
CA ASP A 134 -21.77 -6.62 -9.43
C ASP A 134 -20.90 -6.66 -10.68
N VAL A 135 -20.02 -7.67 -10.79
CA VAL A 135 -19.13 -7.80 -11.94
C VAL A 135 -19.62 -8.94 -12.82
N ASP A 136 -20.11 -8.61 -14.01
CA ASP A 136 -20.33 -9.63 -15.05
C ASP A 136 -18.99 -10.02 -15.68
N VAL A 137 -18.67 -11.31 -15.60
CA VAL A 137 -17.41 -11.89 -16.06
C VAL A 137 -17.27 -11.79 -17.57
N ALA A 138 -18.36 -11.95 -18.33
CA ALA A 138 -18.32 -11.85 -19.79
C ALA A 138 -18.02 -10.40 -20.21
N ASP A 139 -18.66 -9.43 -19.57
CA ASP A 139 -18.42 -8.00 -19.84
C ASP A 139 -17.00 -7.58 -19.45
N ALA A 140 -16.51 -8.02 -18.29
CA ALA A 140 -15.14 -7.75 -17.85
C ALA A 140 -14.09 -8.30 -18.82
N ILE A 141 -14.33 -9.49 -19.38
CA ILE A 141 -13.45 -10.11 -20.38
C ILE A 141 -13.55 -9.36 -21.71
N ALA A 142 -14.76 -9.04 -22.18
CA ALA A 142 -14.99 -8.37 -23.46
C ALA A 142 -14.43 -6.94 -23.47
N GLY A 143 -14.49 -6.23 -22.34
CA GLY A 143 -13.97 -4.86 -22.19
C GLY A 143 -12.45 -4.76 -22.05
N ALA A 144 -11.75 -5.88 -21.81
CA ALA A 144 -10.31 -5.87 -21.60
C ALA A 144 -9.52 -5.83 -22.92
N ALA A 145 -8.39 -5.11 -22.95
CA ALA A 145 -7.61 -4.96 -24.17
C ALA A 145 -6.88 -6.25 -24.60
N ASN A 146 -6.67 -7.19 -23.67
CA ASN A 146 -6.03 -8.48 -23.92
C ASN A 146 -6.35 -9.47 -22.79
N SER A 147 -5.98 -10.74 -22.99
CA SER A 147 -6.28 -11.83 -22.06
C SER A 147 -5.64 -11.66 -20.67
N GLU A 148 -4.47 -11.02 -20.55
CA GLU A 148 -3.86 -10.74 -19.25
C GLU A 148 -4.72 -9.74 -18.46
N GLN A 149 -5.17 -8.67 -19.11
CA GLN A 149 -6.05 -7.69 -18.49
C GLN A 149 -7.44 -8.26 -18.19
N ALA A 150 -7.97 -9.13 -19.06
CA ALA A 150 -9.23 -9.82 -18.83
C ALA A 150 -9.17 -10.68 -17.56
N ALA A 151 -8.13 -11.52 -17.45
CA ALA A 151 -7.91 -12.33 -16.26
C ALA A 151 -7.72 -11.47 -15.02
N ARG A 152 -6.94 -10.38 -15.12
CA ARG A 152 -6.71 -9.46 -13.99
C ARG A 152 -8.00 -8.79 -13.53
N ALA A 153 -8.89 -8.39 -14.43
CA ALA A 153 -10.14 -7.73 -14.07
C ALA A 153 -11.01 -8.65 -13.19
N VAL A 154 -11.22 -9.89 -13.66
CA VAL A 154 -12.00 -10.90 -12.93
C VAL A 154 -11.32 -11.30 -11.63
N LEU A 155 -9.99 -11.52 -11.64
CA LEU A 155 -9.22 -11.83 -10.43
C LEU A 155 -9.29 -10.70 -9.41
N SER A 156 -9.22 -9.43 -9.83
CA SER A 156 -9.33 -8.30 -8.92
C SER A 156 -10.70 -8.29 -8.24
N ALA A 157 -11.77 -8.58 -8.99
CA ALA A 157 -13.11 -8.70 -8.41
C ALA A 157 -13.23 -9.87 -7.41
N LEU A 158 -12.64 -11.03 -7.74
CA LEU A 158 -12.53 -12.16 -6.83
C LEU A 158 -11.78 -11.80 -5.55
N CYS A 159 -10.63 -11.11 -5.66
CA CYS A 159 -9.75 -10.76 -4.54
C CYS A 159 -10.37 -9.68 -3.63
N ARG A 160 -11.25 -8.82 -4.16
CA ARG A 160 -12.09 -7.94 -3.35
C ARG A 160 -13.25 -8.71 -2.71
N GLY A 161 -13.72 -9.79 -3.31
CA GLY A 161 -14.90 -10.50 -2.83
C GLY A 161 -16.19 -9.88 -3.36
N ASP A 162 -16.15 -9.32 -4.58
CA ASP A 162 -17.33 -8.81 -5.24
C ASP A 162 -18.25 -9.95 -5.68
N ALA A 163 -19.54 -9.68 -5.78
CA ALA A 163 -20.47 -10.60 -6.42
C ALA A 163 -20.14 -10.70 -7.91
N LEU A 164 -20.11 -11.94 -8.41
CA LEU A 164 -19.79 -12.23 -9.80
C LEU A 164 -20.99 -12.85 -10.48
N PHE A 165 -21.19 -12.45 -11.73
CA PHE A 165 -22.21 -12.99 -12.60
C PHE A 165 -21.58 -13.46 -13.89
N LEU A 166 -22.17 -14.48 -14.51
CA LEU A 166 -21.80 -14.92 -15.84
C LEU A 166 -23.06 -14.89 -16.71
N ASN A 167 -23.15 -13.89 -17.60
CA ASN A 167 -24.33 -13.65 -18.42
C ASN A 167 -25.61 -13.49 -17.57
N GLY A 168 -25.49 -12.78 -16.45
CA GLY A 168 -26.60 -12.54 -15.51
C GLY A 168 -26.89 -13.65 -14.50
N GLU A 169 -26.23 -14.81 -14.59
CA GLU A 169 -26.35 -15.87 -13.58
C GLU A 169 -25.28 -15.71 -12.48
N PRO A 170 -25.64 -15.72 -11.19
CA PRO A 170 -24.67 -15.55 -10.10
C PRO A 170 -23.71 -16.74 -10.01
N ILE A 171 -22.43 -16.44 -9.83
CA ILE A 171 -21.39 -17.46 -9.58
C ILE A 171 -21.36 -17.77 -8.08
N ALA A 172 -21.61 -19.02 -7.72
CA ALA A 172 -21.65 -19.47 -6.33
C ALA A 172 -20.25 -19.53 -5.69
N ASP A 173 -20.18 -19.43 -4.36
CA ASP A 173 -18.91 -19.43 -3.61
C ASP A 173 -18.04 -20.66 -3.91
N SER A 174 -18.65 -21.83 -4.10
CA SER A 174 -17.94 -23.06 -4.48
C SER A 174 -17.25 -22.98 -5.84
N GLU A 175 -17.78 -22.16 -6.76
CA GLU A 175 -17.28 -21.99 -8.13
C GLU A 175 -16.19 -20.91 -8.19
N ARG A 176 -16.25 -19.92 -7.27
CA ARG A 176 -15.27 -18.82 -7.18
C ARG A 176 -13.84 -19.33 -7.06
N LYS A 177 -13.61 -20.36 -6.22
CA LYS A 177 -12.26 -20.94 -6.01
C LYS A 177 -11.70 -21.55 -7.29
N VAL A 178 -12.52 -22.34 -8.00
CA VAL A 178 -12.12 -22.97 -9.27
C VAL A 178 -11.80 -21.90 -10.32
N LEU A 179 -12.67 -20.89 -10.44
CA LEU A 179 -12.46 -19.78 -11.36
C LEU A 179 -11.18 -19.01 -11.03
N HIS A 180 -10.97 -18.70 -9.75
CA HIS A 180 -9.77 -18.04 -9.24
C HIS A 180 -8.51 -18.81 -9.63
N ASP A 181 -8.43 -20.11 -9.31
CA ASP A 181 -7.20 -20.89 -9.48
C ASP A 181 -6.82 -21.06 -10.97
N VAL A 182 -7.83 -21.22 -11.84
CA VAL A 182 -7.63 -21.29 -13.30
C VAL A 182 -7.14 -19.96 -13.84
N LEU A 183 -7.82 -18.85 -13.51
CA LEU A 183 -7.45 -17.53 -14.01
C LEU A 183 -6.11 -17.07 -13.45
N LEU A 184 -5.82 -17.34 -12.18
CA LEU A 184 -4.55 -16.98 -11.55
C LEU A 184 -3.39 -17.68 -12.26
N SER A 185 -3.51 -18.97 -12.56
CA SER A 185 -2.49 -19.73 -13.29
C SER A 185 -2.21 -19.13 -14.67
N MET A 186 -3.26 -18.73 -15.39
CA MET A 186 -3.12 -18.07 -16.70
C MET A 186 -2.51 -16.68 -16.58
N TYR A 187 -2.96 -15.90 -15.60
CA TYR A 187 -2.50 -14.55 -15.34
C TYR A 187 -1.02 -14.53 -14.96
N GLU A 188 -0.58 -15.39 -14.04
CA GLU A 188 0.82 -15.47 -13.64
C GLU A 188 1.74 -15.80 -14.82
N LYS A 189 1.33 -16.73 -15.69
CA LYS A 189 2.10 -17.07 -16.90
C LYS A 189 2.23 -15.86 -17.82
N ALA A 190 1.13 -15.14 -18.07
CA ALA A 190 1.15 -13.94 -18.90
C ALA A 190 1.99 -12.82 -18.27
N TYR A 191 1.82 -12.60 -16.96
CA TYR A 191 2.56 -11.60 -16.19
C TYR A 191 4.07 -11.83 -16.23
N ARG A 192 4.53 -13.08 -16.00
CA ARG A 192 5.95 -13.46 -16.07
C ARG A 192 6.53 -13.20 -17.47
N ALA A 193 5.83 -13.62 -18.52
CA ALA A 193 6.27 -13.39 -19.90
C ALA A 193 6.37 -11.88 -20.24
N ARG A 194 5.44 -11.06 -19.74
CA ARG A 194 5.50 -9.61 -19.89
C ARG A 194 6.67 -9.01 -19.12
N GLU A 195 6.90 -9.47 -17.89
CA GLU A 195 7.97 -8.97 -17.04
C GLU A 195 9.35 -9.30 -17.60
N GLU A 196 9.54 -10.51 -18.14
CA GLU A 196 10.76 -10.89 -18.86
C GLU A 196 11.03 -10.00 -20.09
N LYS A 197 9.99 -9.69 -20.86
CA LYS A 197 10.08 -8.74 -21.99
C LYS A 197 10.41 -7.33 -21.51
N ARG A 198 9.83 -6.88 -20.40
CA ARG A 198 10.12 -5.57 -19.80
C ARG A 198 11.59 -5.50 -19.37
N ILE A 199 12.07 -6.50 -18.63
CA ILE A 199 13.45 -6.57 -18.14
C ILE A 199 14.44 -6.61 -19.32
N SER A 200 14.19 -7.44 -20.33
CA SER A 200 15.05 -7.49 -21.52
C SER A 200 15.05 -6.18 -22.31
N GLY A 201 13.90 -5.52 -22.45
CA GLY A 201 13.78 -4.20 -23.05
C GLY A 201 14.55 -3.11 -22.28
N VAL A 202 14.45 -3.11 -20.95
CA VAL A 202 15.22 -2.21 -20.07
C VAL A 202 16.72 -2.45 -20.24
N ARG A 203 17.17 -3.71 -20.25
CA ARG A 203 18.59 -4.05 -20.47
C ARG A 203 19.08 -3.56 -21.83
N ALA A 204 18.35 -3.84 -22.91
CA ALA A 204 18.69 -3.38 -24.26
C ALA A 204 18.66 -1.84 -24.39
N ALA A 205 17.80 -1.13 -23.64
CA ALA A 205 17.81 0.32 -23.58
C ALA A 205 19.02 0.87 -22.81
N ALA A 206 19.42 0.20 -21.73
CA ALA A 206 20.62 0.55 -20.96
C ALA A 206 21.91 0.34 -21.78
N GLU A 207 22.03 -0.77 -22.50
CA GLU A 207 23.15 -1.05 -23.40
C GLU A 207 23.28 0.00 -24.52
N ARG A 208 22.14 0.53 -25.00
CA ARG A 208 22.10 1.64 -25.97
C ARG A 208 22.33 3.02 -25.35
N GLY A 209 22.62 3.10 -24.05
CA GLY A 209 22.87 4.36 -23.34
C GLY A 209 21.65 5.28 -23.18
N ALA A 210 20.43 4.73 -23.26
CA ALA A 210 19.20 5.53 -23.20
C ALA A 210 18.94 6.14 -21.81
N TYR A 211 19.42 5.49 -20.74
CA TYR A 211 19.25 5.98 -19.37
C TYR A 211 20.35 7.00 -19.01
N LYS A 212 20.08 8.29 -19.23
CA LYS A 212 20.96 9.40 -18.82
C LYS A 212 20.74 9.88 -17.37
N GLY A 213 20.04 9.06 -16.56
CA GLY A 213 19.62 9.42 -15.21
C GLY A 213 18.52 10.49 -15.17
N ARG A 214 18.16 10.92 -13.95
CA ARG A 214 17.19 12.01 -13.76
C ARG A 214 17.77 13.29 -14.36
N LYS A 215 17.05 13.92 -15.30
CA LYS A 215 17.41 15.26 -15.80
C LYS A 215 17.58 16.20 -14.62
N ARG A 216 18.70 16.92 -14.60
CA ARG A 216 19.02 17.88 -13.54
C ARG A 216 17.90 18.91 -13.46
N LYS A 217 17.55 19.36 -12.25
CA LYS A 217 16.70 20.55 -12.12
C LYS A 217 17.42 21.72 -12.80
N PRO A 218 16.76 22.44 -13.72
CA PRO A 218 17.33 23.66 -14.28
C PRO A 218 17.55 24.64 -13.13
N MET A 219 18.71 25.29 -13.14
CA MET A 219 19.13 26.23 -12.12
C MET A 219 19.79 27.40 -12.84
N ASP A 220 19.45 28.61 -12.41
CA ASP A 220 20.07 29.80 -12.96
C ASP A 220 21.56 29.84 -12.58
N GLU A 221 22.43 29.83 -13.58
CA GLU A 221 23.88 29.79 -13.37
C GLU A 221 24.41 31.10 -12.76
N LEU A 222 23.76 32.24 -13.01
CA LEU A 222 24.15 33.52 -12.42
C LEU A 222 23.86 33.52 -10.92
N VAL A 223 22.66 33.10 -10.53
CA VAL A 223 22.25 32.98 -9.13
C VAL A 223 23.14 31.97 -8.39
N LEU A 224 23.47 30.85 -9.03
CA LEU A 224 24.37 29.86 -8.44
C LEU A 224 25.77 30.44 -8.17
N ARG A 225 26.35 31.18 -9.13
CA ARG A 225 27.68 31.80 -8.96
C ARG A 225 27.68 32.87 -7.88
N GLU A 226 26.63 33.70 -7.81
CA GLU A 226 26.48 34.73 -6.79
C GLU A 226 26.40 34.10 -5.39
N VAL A 227 25.53 33.11 -5.20
CA VAL A 227 25.38 32.42 -3.92
C VAL A 227 26.66 31.70 -3.50
N VAL A 228 27.37 31.07 -4.44
CA VAL A 228 28.67 30.44 -4.17
C VAL A 228 29.73 31.47 -3.77
N SER A 229 29.77 32.63 -4.43
CA SER A 229 30.70 33.70 -4.08
C SER A 229 30.46 34.21 -2.66
N SER A 230 29.21 34.48 -2.29
CA SER A 230 28.87 34.90 -0.92
C SER A 230 29.16 33.81 0.11
N TYR A 231 28.94 32.53 -0.21
CA TYR A 231 29.33 31.42 0.65
C TYR A 231 30.85 31.33 0.85
N GLU A 232 31.65 31.48 -0.22
CA GLU A 232 33.12 31.44 -0.14
C GLU A 232 33.71 32.67 0.59
N ALA A 233 33.05 33.83 0.47
CA ALA A 233 33.34 35.03 1.25
C ALA A 233 32.90 34.92 2.73
N ARG A 234 32.26 33.81 3.13
CA ARG A 234 31.67 33.57 4.46
C ARG A 234 30.58 34.57 4.85
N GLU A 235 29.90 35.14 3.86
CA GLU A 235 28.74 36.02 4.05
C GLU A 235 27.44 35.23 4.24
N LEU A 236 27.43 33.96 3.80
CA LEU A 236 26.32 33.01 3.96
C LEU A 236 26.85 31.70 4.51
N ASP A 237 26.04 31.02 5.32
CA ASP A 237 26.28 29.61 5.63
C ASP A 237 25.67 28.66 4.58
N ALA A 238 25.91 27.36 4.75
CA ALA A 238 25.47 26.36 3.78
C ALA A 238 23.95 26.15 3.75
N GLU A 239 23.24 26.44 4.86
CA GLU A 239 21.79 26.33 4.96
C GLU A 239 21.12 27.51 4.25
N GLU A 240 21.62 28.72 4.47
CA GLU A 240 21.19 29.94 3.81
C GLU A 240 21.44 29.90 2.30
N ALA A 241 22.63 29.43 1.88
CA ALA A 241 22.97 29.25 0.48
C ALA A 241 22.04 28.23 -0.21
N ALA A 242 21.75 27.12 0.46
CA ALA A 242 20.84 26.10 -0.05
C ALA A 242 19.39 26.61 -0.16
N ALA A 243 18.93 27.36 0.85
CA ALA A 243 17.61 27.98 0.86
C ALA A 243 17.44 29.00 -0.27
N ARG A 244 18.42 29.88 -0.51
CA ARG A 244 18.40 30.85 -1.63
C ARG A 244 18.30 30.17 -3.00
N LEU A 245 18.89 29.00 -3.14
CA LEU A 245 18.86 28.21 -4.37
C LEU A 245 17.64 27.27 -4.47
N GLY A 246 16.79 27.21 -3.44
CA GLY A 246 15.64 26.30 -3.40
C GLY A 246 16.03 24.82 -3.48
N VAL A 247 17.19 24.45 -2.92
CA VAL A 247 17.72 23.07 -2.94
C VAL A 247 18.13 22.60 -1.55
N SER A 248 18.36 21.30 -1.41
CA SER A 248 18.95 20.75 -0.18
C SER A 248 20.41 21.16 -0.03
N VAL A 249 20.89 21.22 1.22
CA VAL A 249 22.31 21.45 1.55
C VAL A 249 23.24 20.47 0.82
N SER A 250 22.86 19.19 0.74
CA SER A 250 23.59 18.17 -0.02
C SER A 250 23.67 18.47 -1.53
N THR A 251 22.61 19.05 -2.10
CA THR A 251 22.60 19.48 -3.50
C THR A 251 23.48 20.71 -3.71
N PHE A 252 23.47 21.67 -2.78
CA PHE A 252 24.35 22.84 -2.81
C PHE A 252 25.83 22.42 -2.83
N PHE A 253 26.28 21.58 -1.88
CA PHE A 253 27.67 21.11 -1.86
C PHE A 253 28.08 20.34 -3.11
N ARG A 254 27.17 19.55 -3.68
CA ARG A 254 27.41 18.88 -4.96
C ARG A 254 27.63 19.89 -6.09
N ARG A 255 26.86 20.98 -6.15
CA ARG A 255 27.02 22.06 -7.14
C ARG A 255 28.30 22.86 -6.94
N LEU A 256 28.64 23.17 -5.69
CA LEU A 256 29.90 23.83 -5.35
C LEU A 256 31.11 23.01 -5.83
N LYS A 257 31.09 21.69 -5.60
CA LYS A 257 32.14 20.78 -6.08
C LYS A 257 32.22 20.75 -7.61
N GLU A 258 31.08 20.74 -8.32
CA GLU A 258 31.04 20.78 -9.78
C GLU A 258 31.66 22.08 -10.33
N LEU A 259 31.31 23.24 -9.78
CA LEU A 259 31.87 24.53 -10.20
C LEU A 259 33.38 24.60 -9.99
N ARG A 260 33.88 24.08 -8.86
CA ARG A 260 35.32 23.99 -8.58
C ARG A 260 36.09 23.04 -9.50
N LEU A 261 35.41 22.12 -10.17
CA LEU A 261 36.00 21.21 -11.15
C LEU A 261 35.96 21.78 -12.58
N GLN A 262 35.21 22.86 -12.80
CA GLN A 262 35.05 23.52 -14.10
C GLN A 262 35.89 24.80 -14.26
N GLY A 263 36.42 25.34 -13.15
CA GLY A 263 37.39 26.44 -13.13
C GLY A 263 38.79 25.94 -12.85
#